data_AF-A0AA51J5H5-F1
#
_entry.id   AF-A0AA51J5H5-F1
#
_cell.length_a   1.000
_cell.length_b   1.000
_cell.length_c   1.000
_cell.angle_alpha   90.00
_cell.angle_beta   90.00
_cell.angle_gamma   90.00
#
_symmetry.space_group_name_H-M   'P 1'
#
loop_
_entity.id
_entity.type
_entity.pdbx_description
1 polymer ?
#
loop_
_entity_poly.entity_id
_entity_poly.type
_entity_poly.pdbx_seq_one_letter_code
_entity_poly.pdbx_strand_id
1 'polypeptide(L)'
;TCEMAAYFTHCKLQPVHQILTLRTALNMFFKLKNFRTAASFARRLLELGPRPEVAQQARKILQACEKTPTDEHQLLYDEHNPFNICGISYKPIYRGKPEEK
;
A
#
# COMPACT_ATOMS: atom_id res chain seq x y z
N THR A 1 -9.07 -8.37 4.45
CA THR A 1 -8.84 -8.44 2.99
C THR A 1 -8.32 -7.15 2.33
N CYS A 2 -7.86 -6.12 3.04
CA CYS A 2 -7.02 -5.06 2.46
C CYS A 2 -5.51 -5.34 2.62
N GLU A 3 -5.15 -6.19 3.57
CA GLU A 3 -3.78 -6.60 3.88
C GLU A 3 -3.02 -7.16 2.67
N MET A 4 -3.62 -8.07 1.89
CA MET A 4 -2.98 -8.61 0.69
C MET A 4 -2.68 -7.52 -0.35
N ALA A 5 -3.56 -6.53 -0.51
CA ALA A 5 -3.30 -5.41 -1.41
C ALA A 5 -2.10 -4.60 -0.94
N ALA A 6 -1.98 -4.38 0.38
CA ALA A 6 -0.82 -3.72 0.97
C ALA A 6 0.47 -4.53 0.81
N TYR A 7 0.43 -5.85 1.02
CA TYR A 7 1.57 -6.73 0.78
C TYR A 7 2.01 -6.68 -0.69
N PHE A 8 1.05 -6.66 -1.62
CA PHE A 8 1.34 -6.61 -3.04
C PHE A 8 2.06 -5.32 -3.47
N THR A 9 1.89 -4.21 -2.73
CA THR A 9 2.65 -2.97 -2.97
C THR A 9 4.15 -3.09 -2.71
N HIS A 10 4.60 -4.16 -2.03
CA HIS A 10 6.01 -4.44 -1.72
C HIS A 10 6.65 -5.45 -2.68
N CYS A 11 5.87 -6.03 -3.60
CA CYS A 11 6.44 -6.86 -4.66
C CYS A 11 7.36 -6.04 -5.58
N LYS A 12 8.55 -6.57 -5.84
CA LYS A 12 9.57 -5.95 -6.71
C LYS A 12 9.21 -6.13 -8.19
N LEU A 13 8.15 -5.44 -8.62
CA LEU A 13 7.69 -5.40 -9.99
C LEU A 13 8.28 -4.21 -10.75
N GLN A 14 8.17 -4.23 -12.09
CA GLN A 14 8.46 -3.04 -12.90
C GLN A 14 7.55 -1.86 -12.50
N PRO A 15 8.00 -0.60 -12.62
CA PRO A 15 7.25 0.58 -12.18
C PRO A 15 5.81 0.66 -12.71
N VAL A 16 5.60 0.29 -13.98
CA VAL A 16 4.26 0.27 -14.60
C VAL A 16 3.27 -0.64 -13.85
N HIS A 17 3.74 -1.76 -13.31
CA HIS A 17 2.93 -2.68 -12.53
C HIS A 17 2.79 -2.22 -11.08
N GLN A 18 3.84 -1.64 -10.48
CA GLN A 18 3.77 -1.07 -9.13
C GLN A 18 2.74 0.07 -9.05
N ILE A 19 2.61 0.88 -10.09
CA ILE A 19 1.56 1.90 -10.22
C ILE A 19 0.17 1.26 -10.07
N LEU A 20 -0.07 0.10 -10.71
CA LEU A 20 -1.37 -0.58 -10.64
C LEU A 20 -1.64 -1.15 -9.24
N THR A 21 -0.63 -1.73 -8.60
CA THR A 21 -0.78 -2.30 -7.24
C THR A 21 -1.03 -1.21 -6.21
N LEU A 22 -0.24 -0.13 -6.25
CA LEU A 22 -0.41 1.04 -5.37
C LEU A 22 -1.75 1.75 -5.59
N ARG A 23 -2.20 1.91 -6.84
CA ARG A 23 -3.52 2.50 -7.14
C ARG A 23 -4.66 1.65 -6.55
N THR A 24 -4.54 0.33 -6.64
CA THR A 24 -5.53 -0.60 -6.08
C THR A 24 -5.55 -0.50 -4.55
N ALA A 25 -4.38 -0.58 -3.91
CA ALA A 25 -4.25 -0.46 -2.46
C ALA A 25 -4.77 0.88 -1.95
N LEU A 26 -4.41 2.00 -2.60
CA LEU A 26 -4.89 3.34 -2.27
C LEU A 26 -6.42 3.40 -2.21
N ASN A 27 -7.09 2.93 -3.26
CA ASN A 27 -8.56 2.97 -3.33
C ASN A 27 -9.22 2.08 -2.27
N MET A 28 -8.64 0.92 -1.97
CA MET A 28 -9.15 0.01 -0.94
C MET A 28 -9.00 0.60 0.46
N PHE A 29 -7.82 1.13 0.79
CA PHE A 29 -7.53 1.71 2.11
C PHE A 29 -8.29 3.02 2.35
N PHE A 30 -8.49 3.84 1.31
CA PHE A 30 -9.32 5.03 1.42
C PHE A 30 -10.79 4.67 1.75
N LYS A 31 -11.34 3.63 1.10
CA LYS A 31 -12.70 3.13 1.42
C LYS A 31 -12.79 2.49 2.80
N LEU A 32 -11.72 1.84 3.26
CA LEU A 32 -11.61 1.28 4.62
C LEU A 32 -11.44 2.35 5.70
N LYS A 33 -11.27 3.63 5.31
CA LYS A 33 -10.96 4.76 6.19
C LYS A 33 -9.65 4.59 6.96
N ASN A 34 -8.72 3.83 6.38
CA ASN A 34 -7.33 3.80 6.81
C ASN A 34 -6.55 4.89 6.08
N PHE A 35 -6.77 6.13 6.49
CA PHE A 35 -6.28 7.32 5.78
C PHE A 35 -4.79 7.54 5.93
N ARG A 36 -4.20 7.20 7.08
CA ARG A 36 -2.75 7.32 7.28
C ARG A 36 -2.00 6.37 6.34
N THR A 37 -2.42 5.11 6.30
CA THR A 37 -1.81 4.13 5.40
C THR A 37 -2.12 4.45 3.93
N ALA A 38 -3.35 4.89 3.60
CA ALA A 38 -3.70 5.33 2.25
C ALA A 38 -2.84 6.51 1.77
N ALA A 39 -2.55 7.49 2.64
CA ALA A 39 -1.70 8.62 2.29
C ALA A 39 -0.29 8.17 1.88
N SER A 40 0.29 7.19 2.58
CA SER A 40 1.59 6.62 2.20
C SER A 40 1.57 5.99 0.80
N PHE A 41 0.53 5.20 0.49
CA PHE A 41 0.36 4.63 -0.86
C PHE A 41 0.24 5.71 -1.93
N ALA A 42 -0.50 6.80 -1.66
CA ALA A 42 -0.63 7.89 -2.60
C ALA A 42 0.70 8.59 -2.89
N ARG A 43 1.54 8.82 -1.87
CA ARG A 43 2.87 9.43 -2.05
C ARG A 43 3.78 8.55 -2.89
N ARG A 44 3.91 7.26 -2.53
CA ARG A 44 4.67 6.28 -3.31
C ARG A 44 4.17 6.17 -4.76
N LEU A 45 2.85 6.20 -4.96
CA LEU A 45 2.26 6.19 -6.30
C LEU A 45 2.66 7.42 -7.11
N LEU A 46 2.68 8.61 -6.50
CA LEU A 46 3.06 9.86 -7.16
C LEU A 46 4.55 9.92 -7.50
N GLU A 47 5.41 9.35 -6.66
CA GLU A 47 6.86 9.24 -6.89
C GLU A 47 7.20 8.40 -8.13
N LEU A 48 6.36 7.44 -8.49
CA LEU A 48 6.54 6.61 -9.69
C LEU A 48 6.14 7.30 -11.01
N GLY A 49 5.64 8.54 -10.96
CA GLY A 49 5.26 9.31 -12.15
C GLY A 49 4.13 8.67 -12.98
N PRO A 50 2.92 8.47 -12.41
CA PRO A 50 1.82 7.84 -13.12
C PRO A 50 1.22 8.81 -14.15
N ARG A 51 0.35 8.30 -15.03
CA ARG A 51 -0.36 9.13 -16.02
C ARG A 51 -1.10 10.30 -15.33
N PRO A 52 -1.24 11.47 -15.99
CA PRO A 52 -1.79 12.68 -15.37
C PRO A 52 -3.14 12.48 -14.65
N GLU A 53 -4.06 11.72 -15.25
CA GLU A 53 -5.37 11.41 -14.67
C GLU A 53 -5.27 10.65 -13.34
N VAL A 54 -4.37 9.67 -13.28
CA VAL A 54 -4.10 8.87 -12.06
C VAL A 54 -3.42 9.73 -11.01
N ALA A 55 -2.46 10.58 -11.42
CA ALA A 55 -1.78 11.51 -10.52
C ALA A 55 -2.76 12.51 -9.89
N GLN A 56 -3.68 13.08 -10.68
CA GLN A 56 -4.72 13.98 -10.18
C GLN A 56 -5.64 13.28 -9.18
N GLN A 57 -6.10 12.07 -9.50
CA GLN A 57 -6.91 11.27 -8.57
C GLN A 57 -6.15 10.98 -7.26
N ALA A 58 -4.88 10.57 -7.35
CA ALA A 58 -4.06 10.27 -6.18
C ALA A 58 -3.84 11.50 -5.29
N ARG A 59 -3.56 12.67 -5.88
CA ARG A 59 -3.43 13.94 -5.13
C ARG A 59 -4.72 14.33 -4.42
N LYS A 60 -5.87 14.16 -5.06
CA LYS A 60 -7.18 14.44 -4.45
C LYS A 60 -7.43 13.54 -3.24
N ILE A 61 -7.13 12.25 -3.36
CA ILE A 61 -7.25 11.30 -2.25
C ILE A 61 -6.25 11.64 -1.14
N LEU A 62 -4.99 11.95 -1.48
CA LEU A 62 -3.97 12.32 -0.50
C LEU A 62 -4.40 13.54 0.34
N GLN A 63 -4.89 14.60 -0.30
CA GLN A 63 -5.41 15.78 0.41
C GLN A 63 -6.58 15.43 1.33
N ALA A 64 -7.45 14.49 0.94
CA ALA A 64 -8.54 14.04 1.80
C ALA A 64 -8.01 13.24 3.00
N CYS A 65 -7.01 12.38 2.80
CA CYS A 65 -6.37 11.62 3.87
C CYS A 65 -5.63 12.52 4.88
N GLU A 66 -4.98 13.58 4.41
CA GLU A 66 -4.19 14.48 5.28
C GLU A 66 -5.06 15.33 6.21
N LYS A 67 -6.35 15.50 5.91
CA LYS A 67 -7.31 16.15 6.83
C LYS A 67 -7.58 15.31 8.07
N THR A 68 -7.52 13.97 7.94
CA THR A 68 -7.80 13.03 9.03
C THR A 68 -6.79 11.87 8.98
N PRO A 69 -5.53 12.08 9.42
CA PRO A 69 -4.44 11.11 9.26
C PRO A 69 -4.48 9.99 10.32
N THR A 70 -5.61 9.30 10.39
CA THR A 70 -5.88 8.18 11.30
C THR A 70 -6.23 6.93 10.52
N ASP A 71 -5.92 5.78 11.09
CA ASP A 71 -6.40 4.49 10.57
C ASP A 71 -7.48 3.96 11.50
N GLU A 72 -8.67 3.67 10.96
CA GLU A 72 -9.82 3.16 11.73
C GLU A 72 -9.66 1.69 12.10
N HIS A 73 -8.99 0.91 11.25
CA HIS A 73 -8.83 -0.53 11.42
C HIS A 73 -7.35 -0.91 11.60
N GLN A 74 -7.05 -1.68 12.63
CA GLN A 74 -5.74 -2.31 12.79
C GLN A 74 -5.60 -3.49 11.83
N LEU A 75 -4.53 -3.48 11.03
CA LEU A 75 -4.20 -4.52 10.06
C LEU A 75 -2.83 -5.11 10.36
N LEU A 76 -2.56 -6.33 9.91
CA LEU A 76 -1.26 -7.01 10.04
C LEU A 76 -0.22 -6.50 9.03
N TYR A 77 -0.13 -5.19 8.87
CA TYR A 77 0.73 -4.54 7.89
C TYR A 77 1.56 -3.43 8.54
N ASP A 78 2.86 -3.58 8.49
CA ASP A 78 3.84 -2.55 8.83
C ASP A 78 4.65 -2.21 7.59
N GLU A 79 4.50 -0.98 7.09
CA GLU A 79 5.19 -0.52 5.89
C GLU A 79 6.68 -0.25 6.10
N HIS A 80 7.12 -0.01 7.34
CA HIS A 80 8.50 0.36 7.68
C HIS A 80 9.36 -0.86 8.00
N ASN A 81 8.75 -2.00 8.29
CA ASN A 81 9.44 -3.24 8.60
C ASN A 81 9.51 -4.13 7.36
N PRO A 82 10.70 -4.36 6.76
CA PRO A 82 10.83 -5.23 5.60
C PRO A 82 10.31 -6.65 5.87
N PHE A 83 9.55 -7.19 4.92
CA PHE A 83 8.97 -8.53 4.99
C PHE A 83 9.01 -9.24 3.65
N ASN A 84 8.98 -10.57 3.71
CA ASN A 84 8.67 -11.44 2.58
C ASN A 84 7.21 -11.90 2.67
N ILE A 85 6.62 -12.35 1.56
CA ILE A 85 5.25 -12.87 1.54
C ILE A 85 5.33 -14.40 1.44
N CYS A 86 4.73 -15.10 2.40
CA CYS A 86 4.61 -16.56 2.34
C CYS A 86 3.76 -16.98 1.12
N GLY A 87 4.30 -17.81 0.23
CA GLY A 87 3.61 -18.27 -0.99
C GLY A 87 2.40 -19.19 -0.75
N ILE A 88 2.22 -19.70 0.48
CA ILE A 88 1.09 -20.56 0.85
C ILE A 88 0.03 -19.77 1.62
N SER A 89 0.45 -19.04 2.66
CA SER A 89 -0.48 -18.35 3.56
C SER A 89 -0.77 -16.89 3.17
N TYR A 90 0.02 -16.31 2.26
CA TYR A 90 -0.05 -14.90 1.86
C TYR A 90 0.08 -13.90 3.04
N LYS A 91 0.76 -14.32 4.11
CA LYS A 91 1.08 -13.49 5.27
C LYS A 91 2.51 -12.95 5.21
N PRO A 92 2.78 -11.80 5.86
CA PRO A 92 4.12 -11.23 5.91
C PRO A 92 4.99 -12.03 6.88
N ILE A 93 6.19 -12.37 6.43
CA ILE A 93 7.27 -12.91 7.24
C ILE A 93 8.24 -11.75 7.48
N TYR A 94 8.10 -11.08 8.62
CA TYR A 94 8.95 -9.95 8.98
C TYR A 94 10.39 -10.39 9.25
N ARG A 95 11.32 -9.48 9.00
CA ARG A 95 12.76 -9.72 9.19
C ARG A 95 13.08 -10.29 10.58
N GLY A 96 13.89 -11.35 10.61
CA GLY A 96 14.30 -12.02 11.85
C GLY A 96 13.40 -13.20 12.27
N LYS A 97 12.32 -13.48 11.53
CA LYS A 97 11.54 -14.72 11.68
C LYS A 97 12.11 -15.83 10.79
N PRO A 98 11.98 -17.12 11.19
CA PRO A 98 12.40 -18.23 10.36
C PRO A 98 11.60 -18.27 9.05
N GLU A 99 12.29 -18.47 7.94
CA GLU A 99 11.74 -18.59 6.58
C GLU A 99 12.47 -19.75 5.89
N GLU A 100 11.71 -20.73 5.40
CA GLU A 100 12.23 -21.68 4.40
C GLU A 100 12.11 -21.03 3.03
N LYS A 101 13.20 -21.03 2.27
CA LYS A 101 13.28 -20.41 0.94
C LYS A 101 13.00 -21.42 -0.16
#